data_AF-A0A1G2XQ55-F1
#
_entry.id   AF-A0A1G2XQ55-F1
#
_cell.length_a   1.000
_cell.length_b   1.000
_cell.length_c   1.000
_cell.angle_alpha   90.00
_cell.angle_beta   90.00
_cell.angle_gamma   90.00
#
_symmetry.space_group_name_H-M   'P 1'
#
loop_
_entity.id
_entity.type
_entity.pdbx_description
1 polymer ?
#
loop_
_entity_poly.entity_id
_entity_poly.type
_entity_poly.pdbx_seq_one_letter_code
_entity_poly.pdbx_strand_id
1 'polypeptide(L)'
;MNSREIVLQTLEFEKPLRVPRQIWGLQWSSRFFPDIVAKIKACYPDDILVAPNCLKSVPRTKGEQFLKGTFTDEWGCEFCSLEDGVIGEVKNPLIKNWSDFNKIILPNEMLEVDIDKVNAFCIATDKFVYGPCCARPFERLQFLRGTENVFMDFIDNPDEINNLLRFIHGFYLKEIEVWVKTRIDGIAFMDDWGSQRGLLVSPAKWRELFKPLYKEYIDIAHKNGKKAFMHSDGYIVDIIPDLIDIGLDALNSQIFCMGPENLTQFRGKLTFWGEIDRQHLLANGSTSEVADAVWKVANSLYQNGGCIAQCEFGPGAKPENVETVFKTWNSVVIEGNN
;
A
#
# COMPACT_ATOMS: atom_id res chain seq x y z
N MET A 1 -18.47 -5.33 -19.14
CA MET A 1 -17.69 -4.57 -18.16
C MET A 1 -16.40 -5.31 -17.91
N ASN A 2 -15.24 -4.70 -18.15
CA ASN A 2 -13.93 -5.32 -17.90
C ASN A 2 -13.44 -5.06 -16.45
N SER A 3 -12.33 -5.68 -16.06
CA SER A 3 -11.74 -5.53 -14.72
C SER A 3 -11.47 -4.07 -14.34
N ARG A 4 -10.94 -3.26 -15.26
CA ARG A 4 -10.67 -1.83 -15.02
C ARG A 4 -11.94 -1.04 -14.74
N GLU A 5 -13.01 -1.26 -15.51
CA GLU A 5 -14.31 -0.61 -15.30
C GLU A 5 -14.93 -0.99 -13.95
N ILE A 6 -14.81 -2.27 -13.53
CA ILE A 6 -15.27 -2.73 -12.21
C ILE A 6 -14.54 -1.96 -11.10
N VAL A 7 -13.22 -1.81 -11.20
CA VAL A 7 -12.43 -1.08 -10.21
C VAL A 7 -12.84 0.40 -10.19
N LEU A 8 -12.94 1.05 -11.35
CA LEU A 8 -13.35 2.45 -11.43
C LEU A 8 -14.74 2.68 -10.82
N GLN A 9 -15.73 1.85 -11.15
CA GLN A 9 -17.07 1.95 -10.54
C GLN A 9 -17.07 1.66 -9.03
N THR A 10 -16.15 0.82 -8.55
CA THR A 10 -15.97 0.58 -7.12
C THR A 10 -15.51 1.85 -6.40
N LEU A 11 -14.55 2.56 -7.00
CA LEU A 11 -14.01 3.82 -6.47
C LEU A 11 -15.05 4.95 -6.49
N GLU A 12 -15.94 4.96 -7.48
CA GLU A 12 -17.01 5.97 -7.63
C GLU A 12 -18.34 5.59 -6.96
N PHE A 13 -18.40 4.44 -6.28
CA PHE A 13 -19.63 3.92 -5.65
C PHE A 13 -20.81 3.74 -6.63
N GLU A 14 -20.53 3.31 -7.86
CA GLU A 14 -21.48 3.17 -8.99
C GLU A 14 -21.99 1.74 -9.21
N LYS A 15 -22.07 0.95 -8.15
CA LYS A 15 -22.62 -0.41 -8.13
C LYS A 15 -21.96 -1.32 -9.18
N PRO A 16 -20.66 -1.62 -9.03
CA PRO A 16 -19.93 -2.50 -9.93
C PRO A 16 -20.60 -3.88 -10.01
N LEU A 17 -20.43 -4.60 -11.13
CA LEU A 17 -21.02 -5.94 -11.35
C LEU A 17 -20.61 -6.99 -10.31
N ARG A 18 -19.44 -6.82 -9.69
CA ARG A 18 -18.91 -7.63 -8.58
C ARG A 18 -17.89 -6.80 -7.80
N VAL A 19 -17.55 -7.26 -6.60
CA VAL A 19 -16.41 -6.70 -5.86
C VAL A 19 -15.11 -7.02 -6.62
N PRO A 20 -14.25 -6.03 -6.92
CA PRO A 20 -12.96 -6.23 -7.54
C PRO A 20 -12.00 -6.95 -6.59
N ARG A 21 -10.98 -7.61 -7.11
CA ARG A 21 -10.10 -8.50 -6.35
C ARG A 21 -8.63 -8.17 -6.56
N GLN A 22 -7.86 -8.38 -5.51
CA GLN A 22 -6.41 -8.42 -5.61
C GLN A 22 -5.82 -9.29 -4.50
N ILE A 23 -5.13 -10.37 -4.86
CA ILE A 23 -4.34 -11.14 -3.90
C ILE A 23 -2.95 -10.54 -3.74
N TRP A 24 -2.53 -10.30 -2.51
CA TRP A 24 -1.14 -9.93 -2.20
C TRP A 24 -0.36 -11.18 -1.82
N GLY A 25 0.05 -11.94 -2.83
CA GLY A 25 0.90 -13.11 -2.62
C GLY A 25 2.34 -12.69 -2.38
N LEU A 26 2.87 -12.95 -1.18
CA LEU A 26 4.30 -12.75 -0.92
C LEU A 26 5.13 -13.80 -1.68
N GLN A 27 6.41 -13.51 -1.93
CA GLN A 27 7.37 -14.46 -2.52
C GLN A 27 7.33 -15.83 -1.83
N TRP A 28 7.12 -15.82 -0.52
CA TRP A 28 6.92 -17.02 0.29
C TRP A 28 5.79 -17.91 -0.24
N SER A 29 4.58 -17.38 -0.48
CA SER A 29 3.44 -18.18 -0.95
C SER A 29 3.70 -18.79 -2.32
N SER A 30 4.34 -18.05 -3.22
CA SER A 30 4.69 -18.53 -4.56
C SER A 30 5.74 -19.65 -4.52
N ARG A 31 6.64 -19.61 -3.52
CA ARG A 31 7.67 -20.64 -3.30
C ARG A 31 7.12 -21.91 -2.67
N PHE A 32 6.24 -21.79 -1.67
CA PHE A 32 5.78 -22.94 -0.87
C PHE A 32 4.43 -23.51 -1.32
N PHE A 33 3.59 -22.72 -1.99
CA PHE A 33 2.25 -23.14 -2.44
C PHE A 33 1.94 -22.71 -3.90
N PRO A 34 2.83 -22.96 -4.88
CA PRO A 34 2.67 -22.47 -6.25
C PRO A 34 1.35 -22.92 -6.90
N ASP A 35 0.97 -24.18 -6.72
CA ASP A 35 -0.25 -24.74 -7.31
C ASP A 35 -1.53 -24.11 -6.72
N ILE A 36 -1.50 -23.79 -5.43
CA ILE A 36 -2.64 -23.12 -4.79
C ILE A 36 -2.75 -21.67 -5.23
N VAL A 37 -1.62 -20.95 -5.31
CA VAL A 37 -1.59 -19.58 -5.85
C VAL A 37 -2.13 -19.58 -7.29
N ALA A 38 -1.70 -20.52 -8.12
CA ALA A 38 -2.20 -20.67 -9.50
C ALA A 38 -3.70 -20.97 -9.55
N LYS A 39 -4.19 -21.89 -8.70
CA LYS A 39 -5.63 -22.21 -8.58
C LYS A 39 -6.44 -20.98 -8.17
N ILE A 40 -6.03 -20.27 -7.12
CA ILE A 40 -6.74 -19.07 -6.64
C ILE A 40 -6.80 -18.02 -7.74
N LYS A 41 -5.68 -17.73 -8.43
CA LYS A 41 -5.66 -16.77 -9.54
C LYS A 41 -6.48 -17.20 -10.76
N ALA A 42 -6.65 -18.50 -10.98
CA ALA A 42 -7.51 -19.02 -12.05
C ALA A 42 -8.99 -18.88 -11.70
N CYS A 43 -9.39 -19.19 -10.45
CA CYS A 43 -10.77 -19.09 -10.00
C CYS A 43 -11.20 -17.64 -9.69
N TYR A 44 -10.28 -16.82 -9.20
CA TYR A 44 -10.48 -15.46 -8.71
C TYR A 44 -9.38 -14.55 -9.26
N PRO A 45 -9.38 -14.26 -10.57
CA PRO A 45 -8.34 -13.44 -11.17
C PRO A 45 -8.32 -12.03 -10.59
N ASP A 46 -7.11 -11.49 -10.40
CA ASP A 46 -6.91 -10.11 -9.96
C ASP A 46 -7.47 -9.13 -10.99
N ASP A 47 -8.16 -8.09 -10.50
CA ASP A 47 -8.63 -6.96 -11.29
C ASP A 47 -7.66 -5.78 -11.31
N ILE A 48 -6.69 -5.80 -10.39
CA ILE A 48 -5.69 -4.76 -10.19
C ILE A 48 -4.30 -5.36 -10.37
N LEU A 49 -3.47 -4.71 -11.19
CA LEU A 49 -2.08 -5.04 -11.42
C LEU A 49 -1.16 -3.90 -11.00
N VAL A 50 0.10 -4.23 -10.74
CA VAL A 50 1.19 -3.27 -10.60
C VAL A 50 1.92 -3.19 -11.93
N ALA A 51 2.17 -1.98 -12.43
CA ALA A 51 3.02 -1.82 -13.61
C ALA A 51 4.46 -2.30 -13.31
N PRO A 52 5.14 -2.92 -14.28
CA PRO A 52 6.56 -3.21 -14.14
C PRO A 52 7.36 -1.91 -14.04
N ASN A 53 8.43 -1.89 -13.23
CA ASN A 53 9.26 -0.70 -13.02
C ASN A 53 9.85 -0.15 -14.34
N CYS A 54 10.23 -1.02 -15.28
CA CYS A 54 10.75 -0.66 -16.59
C CYS A 54 11.85 0.43 -16.57
N LEU A 55 12.77 0.38 -15.61
CA LEU A 55 13.84 1.37 -15.49
C LEU A 55 14.88 1.19 -16.61
N LYS A 56 15.40 2.32 -17.12
CA LYS A 56 16.48 2.34 -18.12
C LYS A 56 17.84 2.05 -17.50
N SER A 57 18.02 2.47 -16.25
CA SER A 57 19.21 2.21 -15.44
C SER A 57 18.88 1.23 -14.32
N VAL A 58 19.87 0.41 -13.95
CA VAL A 58 19.74 -0.50 -12.82
C VAL A 58 19.94 0.30 -11.53
N PRO A 59 19.00 0.25 -10.56
CA PRO A 59 19.18 0.88 -9.26
C PRO A 59 20.45 0.41 -8.56
N ARG A 60 21.10 1.33 -7.83
CA ARG A 60 22.33 1.05 -7.08
C ARG A 60 22.01 0.36 -5.75
N THR A 61 21.57 -0.89 -5.82
CA THR A 61 21.34 -1.73 -4.64
C THR A 61 22.49 -2.71 -4.41
N LYS A 62 22.59 -3.29 -3.21
CA LYS A 62 23.57 -4.36 -2.88
C LYS A 62 22.89 -5.45 -2.06
N GLY A 63 23.16 -6.71 -2.38
CA GLY A 63 22.51 -7.85 -1.73
C GLY A 63 21.09 -8.11 -2.25
N GLU A 64 20.39 -9.04 -1.62
CA GLU A 64 19.06 -9.50 -2.02
C GLU A 64 18.05 -9.19 -0.92
N GLN A 65 17.04 -8.36 -1.20
CA GLN A 65 16.12 -7.80 -0.19
C GLN A 65 15.36 -8.84 0.64
N PHE A 66 15.05 -10.00 0.06
CA PHE A 66 14.25 -11.04 0.69
C PHE A 66 15.06 -12.26 1.13
N LEU A 67 16.39 -12.15 1.18
CA LEU A 67 17.25 -13.18 1.73
C LEU A 67 17.78 -12.75 3.10
N LYS A 68 18.01 -13.72 3.96
CA LYS A 68 18.71 -13.51 5.22
C LYS A 68 20.08 -12.87 4.96
N GLY A 69 20.39 -11.82 5.71
CA GLY A 69 21.63 -11.07 5.59
C GLY A 69 21.37 -9.58 5.45
N THR A 70 22.21 -8.92 4.65
CA THR A 70 22.20 -7.46 4.51
C THR A 70 21.80 -7.07 3.09
N PHE A 71 20.91 -6.10 2.99
CA PHE A 71 20.49 -5.46 1.74
C PHE A 71 20.70 -3.95 1.85
N THR A 72 21.35 -3.35 0.87
CA THR A 72 21.44 -1.89 0.75
C THR A 72 20.50 -1.43 -0.35
N ASP A 73 19.58 -0.54 -0.01
CA ASP A 73 18.63 0.02 -0.97
C ASP A 73 19.25 1.15 -1.82
N GLU A 74 18.46 1.67 -2.75
CA GLU A 74 18.86 2.71 -3.69
C GLU A 74 19.18 4.07 -3.03
N TRP A 75 18.72 4.30 -1.80
CA TRP A 75 19.05 5.49 -0.99
C TRP A 75 20.36 5.31 -0.20
N GLY A 76 20.93 4.10 -0.19
CA GLY A 76 22.10 3.75 0.60
C GLY A 76 21.78 3.30 2.03
N CYS A 77 20.52 3.02 2.35
CA CYS A 77 20.11 2.51 3.66
C CYS A 77 20.39 1.00 3.75
N GLU A 78 21.02 0.57 4.85
CA GLU A 78 21.35 -0.82 5.11
C GLU A 78 20.25 -1.51 5.95
N PHE A 79 19.60 -2.50 5.36
CA PHE A 79 18.57 -3.36 5.97
C PHE A 79 19.18 -4.70 6.36
N CYS A 80 18.89 -5.17 7.56
CA CYS A 80 19.32 -6.47 8.08
C CYS A 80 18.11 -7.39 8.25
N SER A 81 18.08 -8.50 7.53
CA SER A 81 17.07 -9.55 7.68
C SER A 81 17.63 -10.77 8.41
N LEU A 82 16.87 -11.28 9.38
CA LEU A 82 17.23 -12.47 10.15
C LEU A 82 16.72 -13.77 9.53
N GLU A 83 15.76 -13.68 8.60
CA GLU A 83 15.01 -14.80 8.02
C GLU A 83 14.77 -14.59 6.51
N ASP A 84 14.66 -15.68 5.75
CA ASP A 84 14.36 -15.61 4.32
C ASP A 84 12.87 -15.28 4.08
N GLY A 85 12.59 -14.49 3.05
CA GLY A 85 11.24 -14.19 2.59
C GLY A 85 10.56 -12.98 3.25
N VAL A 86 11.27 -12.25 4.11
CA VAL A 86 10.81 -11.00 4.75
C VAL A 86 11.77 -9.85 4.45
N ILE A 87 11.28 -8.62 4.55
CA ILE A 87 12.12 -7.41 4.44
C ILE A 87 12.86 -7.22 5.76
N GLY A 88 14.13 -6.80 5.69
CA GLY A 88 14.95 -6.50 6.86
C GLY A 88 14.61 -5.18 7.55
N GLU A 89 15.27 -4.90 8.67
CA GLU A 89 15.14 -3.64 9.40
C GLU A 89 16.43 -2.83 9.32
N VAL A 90 16.34 -1.50 9.30
CA VAL A 90 17.52 -0.64 9.38
C VAL A 90 18.07 -0.66 10.80
N LYS A 91 19.32 -1.14 10.94
CA LYS A 91 20.04 -1.13 12.23
C LYS A 91 21.13 -0.08 12.30
N ASN A 92 21.62 0.38 11.14
CA ASN A 92 22.68 1.37 11.02
C ASN A 92 22.17 2.56 10.19
N PRO A 93 21.52 3.57 10.81
CA PRO A 93 21.03 4.71 10.06
C PRO A 93 22.17 5.50 9.43
N LEU A 94 21.94 6.00 8.22
CA LEU A 94 22.92 6.75 7.44
C LEU A 94 23.26 8.11 8.07
N ILE A 95 22.25 8.74 8.68
CA ILE A 95 22.33 10.05 9.33
C ILE A 95 22.33 9.84 10.84
N LYS A 96 23.53 9.79 11.43
CA LYS A 96 23.68 9.72 12.90
C LYS A 96 23.76 11.11 13.51
N ASN A 97 24.35 12.05 12.78
CA ASN A 97 24.40 13.47 13.10
C ASN A 97 23.88 14.28 11.91
N TRP A 98 23.36 15.48 12.12
CA TRP A 98 22.86 16.30 11.01
C TRP A 98 23.93 16.68 9.97
N SER A 99 25.21 16.69 10.35
CA SER A 99 26.33 16.85 9.40
C SER A 99 26.46 15.72 8.39
N ASP A 100 25.82 14.56 8.64
CA ASP A 100 25.80 13.40 7.73
C ASP A 100 24.81 13.56 6.57
N PHE A 101 24.07 14.67 6.49
CA PHE A 101 23.07 14.92 5.43
C PHE A 101 23.67 14.77 4.02
N ASN A 102 24.93 15.14 3.83
CA ASN A 102 25.64 15.03 2.55
C ASN A 102 25.94 13.58 2.12
N LYS A 103 25.73 12.58 2.99
CA LYS A 103 25.89 11.16 2.68
C LYS A 103 24.72 10.59 1.88
N ILE A 104 23.57 11.26 1.88
CA ILE A 104 22.38 10.79 1.18
C ILE A 104 22.64 10.81 -0.32
N ILE A 105 22.37 9.68 -0.97
CA ILE A 105 22.45 9.54 -2.41
C ILE A 105 21.02 9.47 -2.93
N LEU A 106 20.63 10.42 -3.78
CA LEU A 106 19.33 10.35 -4.44
C LEU A 106 19.32 9.21 -5.46
N PRO A 107 18.28 8.36 -5.45
CA PRO A 107 18.15 7.27 -6.39
C PRO A 107 17.54 7.76 -7.71
N ASN A 108 18.28 8.61 -8.42
CA ASN A 108 17.82 9.22 -9.68
C ASN A 108 17.49 8.15 -10.75
N GLU A 109 18.07 6.96 -10.66
CA GLU A 109 17.77 5.83 -11.54
C GLU A 109 16.28 5.44 -11.49
N MET A 110 15.61 5.64 -10.36
CA MET A 110 14.16 5.38 -10.21
C MET A 110 13.30 6.37 -11.01
N LEU A 111 13.86 7.51 -11.42
CA LEU A 111 13.18 8.50 -12.27
C LEU A 111 13.33 8.17 -13.76
N GLU A 112 14.18 7.20 -14.13
CA GLU A 112 14.49 6.84 -15.51
C GLU A 112 13.55 5.75 -16.05
N VAL A 113 12.25 5.94 -15.89
CA VAL A 113 11.21 5.00 -16.35
C VAL A 113 11.12 5.00 -17.89
N ASP A 114 11.11 3.81 -18.48
CA ASP A 114 10.78 3.59 -19.89
C ASP A 114 9.25 3.66 -20.09
N ILE A 115 8.77 4.88 -20.30
CA ILE A 115 7.35 5.21 -20.46
C ILE A 115 6.69 4.36 -21.56
N ASP A 116 7.38 4.09 -22.66
CA ASP A 116 6.81 3.34 -23.79
C ASP A 116 6.56 1.88 -23.42
N LYS A 117 7.49 1.24 -22.68
CA LYS A 117 7.28 -0.13 -22.18
C LYS A 117 6.15 -0.20 -21.16
N VAL A 118 6.07 0.76 -20.24
CA VAL A 118 4.95 0.83 -19.28
C VAL A 118 3.62 1.01 -20.02
N ASN A 119 3.59 1.89 -21.01
CA ASN A 119 2.39 2.14 -21.81
C ASN A 119 1.97 0.90 -22.61
N ALA A 120 2.92 0.19 -23.21
CA ALA A 120 2.65 -1.07 -23.91
C ALA A 120 2.05 -2.12 -22.97
N PHE A 121 2.57 -2.26 -21.75
CA PHE A 121 2.01 -3.14 -20.72
C PHE A 121 0.56 -2.75 -20.37
N CYS A 122 0.31 -1.46 -20.12
CA CYS A 122 -1.04 -0.98 -19.77
C CYS A 122 -2.05 -1.19 -20.90
N ILE A 123 -1.64 -1.03 -22.16
CA ILE A 123 -2.48 -1.26 -23.34
C ILE A 123 -2.81 -2.75 -23.52
N ALA A 124 -1.89 -3.64 -23.16
CA ALA A 124 -2.04 -5.08 -23.32
C ALA A 124 -2.98 -5.74 -22.28
N THR A 125 -3.55 -4.98 -21.35
CA THR A 125 -4.43 -5.51 -20.29
C THR A 125 -5.72 -4.70 -20.14
N ASP A 126 -6.79 -5.37 -19.76
CA ASP A 126 -8.08 -4.80 -19.41
C ASP A 126 -8.25 -4.56 -17.90
N LYS A 127 -7.21 -4.85 -17.10
CA LYS A 127 -7.16 -4.67 -15.65
C LYS A 127 -6.76 -3.26 -15.25
N PHE A 128 -7.18 -2.83 -14.07
CA PHE A 128 -6.72 -1.57 -13.50
C PHE A 128 -5.23 -1.68 -13.17
N VAL A 129 -4.41 -0.71 -13.58
CA VAL A 129 -2.96 -0.74 -13.34
C VAL A 129 -2.54 0.45 -12.49
N TYR A 130 -1.93 0.23 -11.33
CA TYR A 130 -1.24 1.31 -10.62
C TYR A 130 0.28 1.27 -10.84
N GLY A 131 0.90 2.43 -10.81
CA GLY A 131 2.37 2.55 -10.86
C GLY A 131 3.01 2.01 -9.58
N PRO A 132 4.17 1.36 -9.65
CA PRO A 132 4.92 0.82 -8.50
C PRO A 132 5.54 1.91 -7.62
N CYS A 133 5.02 3.15 -7.67
CA CYS A 133 5.41 4.22 -6.77
C CYS A 133 5.28 3.74 -5.33
N CYS A 134 6.25 4.12 -4.50
CA CYS A 134 6.23 3.76 -3.10
C CYS A 134 6.71 4.93 -2.25
N ALA A 135 6.10 6.10 -2.52
CA ALA A 135 6.33 7.30 -1.73
C ALA A 135 5.97 7.04 -0.27
N ARG A 136 6.97 7.19 0.60
CA ARG A 136 6.87 6.89 2.04
C ARG A 136 7.69 7.83 2.92
N PRO A 137 7.36 9.14 2.93
CA PRO A 137 8.17 10.13 3.61
C PRO A 137 8.47 9.79 5.08
N PHE A 138 7.54 9.18 5.83
CA PHE A 138 7.76 8.86 7.24
C PHE A 138 8.69 7.66 7.44
N GLU A 139 8.44 6.55 6.76
CA GLU A 139 9.35 5.39 6.79
C GLU A 139 10.73 5.74 6.25
N ARG A 140 10.80 6.54 5.18
CA ARG A 140 12.08 6.97 4.61
C ARG A 140 12.88 7.82 5.59
N LEU A 141 12.22 8.67 6.40
CA LEU A 141 12.88 9.34 7.53
C LEU A 141 13.48 8.32 8.48
N GLN A 142 12.71 7.31 8.90
CA GLN A 142 13.19 6.27 9.81
C GLN A 142 14.37 5.49 9.23
N PHE A 143 14.35 5.17 7.93
CA PHE A 143 15.44 4.44 7.28
C PHE A 143 16.73 5.26 7.20
N LEU A 144 16.63 6.59 7.04
CA LEU A 144 17.79 7.47 6.94
C LEU A 144 18.34 7.89 8.30
N ARG A 145 17.47 8.26 9.24
CA ARG A 145 17.81 8.89 10.53
C ARG A 145 17.75 7.92 11.72
N GLY A 146 17.08 6.78 11.56
CA GLY A 146 16.81 5.82 12.62
C GLY A 146 15.50 6.17 13.33
N THR A 147 14.67 5.16 13.58
CA THR A 147 13.33 5.32 14.14
C THR A 147 13.32 6.07 15.47
N GLU A 148 14.19 5.71 16.42
CA GLU A 148 14.25 6.37 17.73
C GLU A 148 14.61 7.86 17.60
N ASN A 149 15.60 8.19 16.76
CA ASN A 149 16.01 9.56 16.52
C ASN A 149 14.89 10.37 15.86
N VAL A 150 14.17 9.81 14.88
CA VAL A 150 13.03 10.49 14.23
C VAL A 150 11.95 10.85 15.25
N PHE A 151 11.61 9.94 16.17
CA PHE A 151 10.62 10.25 17.20
C PHE A 151 11.10 11.32 18.18
N MET A 152 12.37 11.29 18.59
CA MET A 152 12.96 12.36 19.41
C MET A 152 12.97 13.69 18.66
N ASP A 153 13.35 13.68 17.38
CA ASP A 153 13.39 14.86 16.53
C ASP A 153 11.99 15.45 16.29
N PHE A 154 10.91 14.65 16.28
CA PHE A 154 9.54 15.20 16.20
C PHE A 154 9.09 15.91 17.48
N ILE A 155 9.68 15.56 18.62
CA ILE A 155 9.43 16.22 19.90
C ILE A 155 10.25 17.51 19.98
N ASP A 156 11.55 17.42 19.70
CA ASP A 156 12.48 18.56 19.77
C ASP A 156 12.28 19.56 18.61
N ASN A 157 11.73 19.07 17.49
CA ASN A 157 11.45 19.80 16.26
C ASN A 157 12.60 20.69 15.73
N PRO A 158 13.81 20.14 15.53
CA PRO A 158 14.91 20.88 14.93
C PRO A 158 14.61 21.20 13.45
N ASP A 159 15.21 22.24 12.88
CA ASP A 159 14.98 22.60 11.47
C ASP A 159 15.43 21.48 10.51
N GLU A 160 16.41 20.68 10.92
CA GLU A 160 17.02 19.64 10.11
C GLU A 160 16.09 18.46 9.81
N ILE A 161 15.20 18.05 10.73
CA ILE A 161 14.22 17.00 10.43
C ILE A 161 13.22 17.47 9.37
N ASN A 162 12.80 18.73 9.45
CA ASN A 162 11.91 19.35 8.47
C ASN A 162 12.62 19.53 7.11
N ASN A 163 13.92 19.86 7.10
CA ASN A 163 14.73 19.90 5.88
C ASN A 163 14.87 18.52 5.24
N LEU A 164 15.11 17.47 6.04
CA LEU A 164 15.20 16.11 5.55
C LEU A 164 13.87 15.61 4.99
N LEU A 165 12.76 15.89 5.68
CA LEU A 165 11.41 15.55 5.20
C LEU A 165 11.10 16.24 3.87
N ARG A 166 11.40 17.54 3.72
CA ARG A 166 11.24 18.26 2.44
C ARG A 166 12.12 17.69 1.34
N PHE A 167 13.34 17.29 1.66
CA PHE A 167 14.26 16.69 0.69
C PHE A 167 13.73 15.35 0.16
N ILE A 168 13.26 14.48 1.07
CA ILE A 168 12.64 13.19 0.73
C ILE A 168 11.37 13.40 -0.10
N HIS A 169 10.48 14.29 0.37
CA HIS A 169 9.24 14.62 -0.33
C HIS A 169 9.50 15.12 -1.75
N GLY A 170 10.47 16.03 -1.92
CA GLY A 170 10.84 16.56 -3.23
C GLY A 170 11.34 15.51 -4.22
N PHE A 171 11.90 14.40 -3.74
CA PHE A 171 12.20 13.25 -4.60
C PHE A 171 10.93 12.50 -4.99
N TYR A 172 10.05 12.18 -4.03
CA TYR A 172 8.82 11.46 -4.31
C TYR A 172 7.85 12.20 -5.23
N LEU A 173 7.80 13.54 -5.14
CA LEU A 173 7.08 14.36 -6.12
C LEU A 173 7.58 14.11 -7.54
N LYS A 174 8.90 14.09 -7.76
CA LYS A 174 9.49 13.81 -9.08
C LYS A 174 9.17 12.41 -9.57
N GLU A 175 9.22 11.41 -8.68
CA GLU A 175 8.88 10.03 -9.02
C GLU A 175 7.41 9.92 -9.47
N ILE A 176 6.48 10.49 -8.69
CA ILE A 176 5.06 10.50 -9.04
C ILE A 176 4.84 11.25 -10.36
N GLU A 177 5.49 12.40 -10.58
CA GLU A 177 5.42 13.16 -11.83
C GLU A 177 5.89 12.39 -13.07
N VAL A 178 6.81 11.44 -12.91
CA VAL A 178 7.22 10.52 -14.00
C VAL A 178 6.11 9.51 -14.27
N TRP A 179 5.59 8.86 -13.23
CA TRP A 179 4.60 7.79 -13.38
C TRP A 179 3.25 8.28 -13.90
N VAL A 180 2.77 9.46 -13.50
CA VAL A 180 1.50 10.01 -14.00
C VAL A 180 1.51 10.34 -15.49
N LYS A 181 2.70 10.46 -16.12
CA LYS A 181 2.85 10.64 -17.58
C LYS A 181 2.69 9.34 -18.37
N THR A 182 2.61 8.20 -17.68
CA THR A 182 2.35 6.89 -18.30
C THR A 182 0.85 6.61 -18.40
N ARG A 183 0.49 5.45 -18.97
CA ARG A 183 -0.89 4.98 -19.12
C ARG A 183 -1.44 4.19 -17.92
N ILE A 184 -0.74 4.18 -16.78
CA ILE A 184 -1.31 3.64 -15.53
C ILE A 184 -2.65 4.35 -15.22
N ASP A 185 -3.53 3.66 -14.50
CA ASP A 185 -4.82 4.16 -14.05
C ASP A 185 -4.73 4.88 -12.69
N GLY A 186 -3.72 4.56 -11.89
CA GLY A 186 -3.49 5.19 -10.58
C GLY A 186 -2.05 5.14 -10.09
N ILE A 187 -1.76 5.85 -9.01
CA ILE A 187 -0.53 5.71 -8.22
C ILE A 187 -0.84 5.05 -6.88
N ALA A 188 0.16 4.42 -6.29
CA ALA A 188 0.12 3.99 -4.89
C ALA A 188 1.21 4.73 -4.11
N PHE A 189 0.96 4.98 -2.82
CA PHE A 189 1.96 5.43 -1.86
C PHE A 189 1.67 4.77 -0.51
N MET A 190 2.58 4.86 0.45
CA MET A 190 2.40 4.18 1.73
C MET A 190 3.19 4.84 2.84
N ASP A 191 2.77 4.62 4.08
CA ASP A 191 3.56 4.86 5.29
C ASP A 191 2.79 4.20 6.43
N ASP A 192 3.44 3.35 7.20
CA ASP A 192 2.80 2.69 8.34
C ASP A 192 2.69 3.64 9.55
N TRP A 193 1.48 4.15 9.78
CA TRP A 193 1.20 5.14 10.82
C TRP A 193 0.73 4.55 12.14
N GLY A 194 0.23 3.32 12.15
CA GLY A 194 -0.45 2.75 13.30
C GLY A 194 0.39 1.74 14.09
N SER A 195 0.20 1.75 15.40
CA SER A 195 0.44 0.60 16.27
C SER A 195 -0.86 -0.22 16.43
N GLN A 196 -0.86 -1.28 17.24
CA GLN A 196 -2.08 -2.02 17.58
C GLN A 196 -3.14 -1.18 18.34
N ARG A 197 -2.81 0.01 18.84
CA ARG A 197 -3.68 0.79 19.75
C ARG A 197 -3.91 2.24 19.35
N GLY A 198 -3.17 2.75 18.38
CA GLY A 198 -3.23 4.15 17.97
C GLY A 198 -2.06 4.53 17.07
N LEU A 199 -2.03 5.78 16.63
CA LEU A 199 -0.96 6.31 15.79
C LEU A 199 0.40 6.33 16.51
N LEU A 200 1.46 6.16 15.72
CA LEU A 200 2.86 6.31 16.14
C LEU A 200 3.24 7.78 16.37
N VAL A 201 2.55 8.71 15.72
CA VAL A 201 2.73 10.15 15.84
C VAL A 201 1.38 10.80 16.16
N SER A 202 1.38 11.85 17.00
CA SER A 202 0.12 12.52 17.36
C SER A 202 -0.64 13.00 16.11
N PRO A 203 -1.99 12.90 16.08
CA PRO A 203 -2.78 13.36 14.93
C PRO A 203 -2.51 14.82 14.54
N ALA A 204 -2.25 15.69 15.52
CA ALA A 204 -1.92 17.09 15.28
C ALA A 204 -0.60 17.25 14.50
N LYS A 205 0.45 16.56 14.92
CA LYS A 205 1.76 16.57 14.25
C LYS A 205 1.68 15.92 12.86
N TRP A 206 0.88 14.87 12.71
CA TRP A 206 0.63 14.25 11.40
C TRP A 206 -0.04 15.24 10.42
N ARG A 207 -1.06 15.97 10.87
CA ARG A 207 -1.76 16.99 10.06
C ARG A 207 -0.84 18.14 9.67
N GLU A 208 0.04 18.54 10.57
CA GLU A 208 1.02 19.60 10.34
C GLU A 208 2.05 19.20 9.27
N LEU A 209 2.64 18.00 9.41
CA LEU A 209 3.82 17.62 8.63
C LEU A 209 3.54 16.75 7.41
N PHE A 210 2.58 15.82 7.48
CA PHE A 210 2.43 14.74 6.49
C PHE A 210 1.17 14.87 5.63
N LYS A 211 0.05 15.32 6.21
CA LYS A 211 -1.17 15.62 5.43
C LYS A 211 -0.90 16.48 4.19
N PRO A 212 -0.16 17.61 4.25
CA PRO A 212 0.11 18.40 3.04
C PRO A 212 0.91 17.62 1.99
N LEU A 213 1.85 16.77 2.40
CA LEU A 213 2.68 15.99 1.47
C LEU A 213 1.84 14.97 0.70
N TYR A 214 0.97 14.24 1.41
CA TYR A 214 0.05 13.29 0.77
C TYR A 214 -0.98 13.99 -0.12
N LYS A 215 -1.44 15.17 0.28
CA LYS A 215 -2.32 15.98 -0.55
C LYS A 215 -1.65 16.33 -1.88
N GLU A 216 -0.38 16.73 -1.87
CA GLU A 216 0.34 17.03 -3.13
C GLU A 216 0.45 15.79 -4.04
N TYR A 217 0.70 14.60 -3.47
CA TYR A 217 0.73 13.35 -4.24
C TYR A 217 -0.62 13.06 -4.91
N ILE A 218 -1.72 13.18 -4.15
CA ILE A 218 -3.09 12.96 -4.63
C ILE A 218 -3.46 14.00 -5.69
N ASP A 219 -3.15 15.28 -5.44
CA ASP A 219 -3.42 16.38 -6.37
C ASP A 219 -2.71 16.14 -7.72
N ILE A 220 -1.45 15.67 -7.71
CA ILE A 220 -0.71 15.34 -8.94
C ILE A 220 -1.39 14.17 -9.67
N ALA A 221 -1.80 13.13 -8.96
CA ALA A 221 -2.50 11.99 -9.56
C ALA A 221 -3.80 12.44 -10.24
N HIS A 222 -4.68 13.11 -9.48
CA HIS A 222 -6.00 13.55 -9.94
C HIS A 222 -5.92 14.55 -11.09
N LYS A 223 -4.99 15.51 -11.04
CA LYS A 223 -4.77 16.47 -12.12
C LYS A 223 -4.41 15.80 -13.45
N ASN A 224 -3.81 14.61 -13.41
CA ASN A 224 -3.46 13.81 -14.58
C ASN A 224 -4.49 12.70 -14.88
N GLY A 225 -5.69 12.77 -14.29
CA GLY A 225 -6.76 11.80 -14.48
C GLY A 225 -6.43 10.41 -13.92
N LYS A 226 -5.56 10.34 -12.90
CA LYS A 226 -5.15 9.10 -12.23
C LYS A 226 -5.82 9.01 -10.86
N LYS A 227 -5.99 7.79 -10.35
CA LYS A 227 -6.44 7.52 -8.98
C LYS A 227 -5.28 7.45 -7.99
N ALA A 228 -5.56 7.63 -6.71
CA ALA A 228 -4.58 7.60 -5.64
C ALA A 228 -4.94 6.56 -4.57
N PHE A 229 -4.02 5.61 -4.38
CA PHE A 229 -4.15 4.50 -3.42
C PHE A 229 -3.12 4.69 -2.31
N MET A 230 -3.49 4.40 -1.06
CA MET A 230 -2.59 4.43 0.08
C MET A 230 -2.60 3.09 0.81
N HIS A 231 -1.43 2.67 1.29
CA HIS A 231 -1.32 1.62 2.30
C HIS A 231 -0.78 2.20 3.62
N SER A 232 -1.33 1.72 4.73
CA SER A 232 -0.80 1.96 6.09
C SER A 232 -1.28 0.86 7.03
N ASP A 233 -0.35 0.22 7.72
CA ASP A 233 -0.66 -0.72 8.79
C ASP A 233 -1.06 -0.03 10.12
N GLY A 234 -1.64 -0.85 11.01
CA GLY A 234 -2.01 -0.50 12.37
C GLY A 234 -3.33 0.26 12.53
N TYR A 235 -3.53 0.80 13.74
CA TYR A 235 -4.71 1.57 14.12
C TYR A 235 -4.55 3.05 13.71
N ILE A 236 -5.28 3.45 12.67
CA ILE A 236 -5.15 4.77 12.04
C ILE A 236 -6.47 5.56 11.94
N VAL A 237 -7.52 5.15 12.68
CA VAL A 237 -8.87 5.74 12.60
C VAL A 237 -8.85 7.27 12.69
N ASP A 238 -7.99 7.83 13.52
CA ASP A 238 -7.90 9.28 13.80
C ASP A 238 -7.48 10.14 12.59
N ILE A 239 -6.88 9.56 11.56
CA ILE A 239 -6.45 10.26 10.33
C ILE A 239 -7.25 9.87 9.09
N ILE A 240 -8.12 8.85 9.15
CA ILE A 240 -8.98 8.49 8.01
C ILE A 240 -9.85 9.68 7.54
N PRO A 241 -10.47 10.50 8.42
CA PRO A 241 -11.18 11.71 7.98
C PRO A 241 -10.30 12.66 7.17
N ASP A 242 -9.03 12.80 7.56
CA ASP A 242 -8.07 13.66 6.88
C ASP A 242 -7.65 13.10 5.51
N LEU A 243 -7.52 11.78 5.39
CA LEU A 243 -7.25 11.09 4.11
C LEU A 243 -8.42 11.25 3.13
N ILE A 244 -9.65 11.17 3.62
CA ILE A 244 -10.87 11.46 2.83
C ILE A 244 -10.88 12.92 2.39
N ASP A 245 -10.59 13.85 3.30
CA ASP A 245 -10.58 15.30 3.04
C ASP A 245 -9.58 15.70 1.94
N ILE A 246 -8.42 15.03 1.87
CA ILE A 246 -7.43 15.28 0.81
C ILE A 246 -7.71 14.49 -0.49
N GLY A 247 -8.81 13.73 -0.57
CA GLY A 247 -9.26 13.06 -1.78
C GLY A 247 -8.66 11.69 -2.05
N LEU A 248 -8.22 10.95 -1.03
CA LEU A 248 -7.74 9.58 -1.23
C LEU A 248 -8.85 8.69 -1.81
N ASP A 249 -8.57 7.94 -2.89
CA ASP A 249 -9.59 7.09 -3.54
C ASP A 249 -9.73 5.74 -2.82
N ALA A 250 -8.61 5.13 -2.44
CA ALA A 250 -8.59 3.82 -1.78
C ALA A 250 -7.51 3.68 -0.70
N LEU A 251 -7.87 3.05 0.41
CA LEU A 251 -7.00 2.78 1.55
C LEU A 251 -6.92 1.28 1.82
N ASN A 252 -5.73 0.71 1.77
CA ASN A 252 -5.44 -0.59 2.36
C ASN A 252 -4.91 -0.37 3.78
N SER A 253 -5.57 -0.95 4.78
CA SER A 253 -5.18 -0.86 6.18
C SER A 253 -5.67 -2.07 6.97
N GLN A 254 -5.17 -2.24 8.20
CA GLN A 254 -5.56 -3.34 9.08
C GLN A 254 -6.97 -3.12 9.67
N ILE A 255 -8.00 -3.35 8.86
CA ILE A 255 -9.41 -3.16 9.23
C ILE A 255 -9.78 -3.82 10.56
N PHE A 256 -9.24 -5.03 10.82
CA PHE A 256 -9.52 -5.79 12.04
C PHE A 256 -8.79 -5.26 13.27
N CYS A 257 -7.66 -4.56 13.09
CA CYS A 257 -7.01 -3.82 14.17
C CYS A 257 -7.90 -2.66 14.64
N MET A 258 -8.60 -2.01 13.71
CA MET A 258 -9.48 -0.87 14.00
C MET A 258 -10.91 -1.28 14.40
N GLY A 259 -11.33 -2.49 14.04
CA GLY A 259 -12.72 -2.95 14.15
C GLY A 259 -13.55 -2.44 12.97
N PRO A 260 -14.07 -3.32 12.09
CA PRO A 260 -14.88 -2.91 10.92
C PRO A 260 -16.05 -1.98 11.27
N GLU A 261 -16.67 -2.17 12.43
CA GLU A 261 -17.76 -1.34 12.94
C GLU A 261 -17.37 0.14 13.12
N ASN A 262 -16.13 0.43 13.54
CA ASN A 262 -15.63 1.79 13.74
C ASN A 262 -15.38 2.52 12.42
N LEU A 263 -15.26 1.76 11.32
CA LEU A 263 -15.01 2.29 9.98
C LEU A 263 -16.30 2.56 9.18
N THR A 264 -17.46 2.12 9.67
CA THR A 264 -18.77 2.31 9.02
C THR A 264 -19.09 3.78 8.70
N GLN A 265 -18.60 4.72 9.52
CA GLN A 265 -18.76 6.16 9.32
C GLN A 265 -18.07 6.72 8.06
N PHE A 266 -17.16 5.95 7.47
CA PHE A 266 -16.39 6.28 6.26
C PHE A 266 -16.91 5.54 5.01
N ARG A 267 -17.88 4.63 5.19
CA ARG A 267 -18.54 3.94 4.08
C ARG A 267 -19.14 4.95 3.10
N GLY A 268 -18.93 4.71 1.80
CA GLY A 268 -19.40 5.61 0.74
C GLY A 268 -18.56 6.89 0.56
N LYS A 269 -17.44 7.03 1.28
CA LYS A 269 -16.53 8.19 1.19
C LYS A 269 -15.09 7.79 0.84
N LEU A 270 -14.72 6.54 1.11
CA LEU A 270 -13.42 5.95 0.84
C LEU A 270 -13.60 4.50 0.41
N THR A 271 -12.81 4.04 -0.54
CA THR A 271 -12.75 2.60 -0.86
C THR A 271 -11.80 1.88 0.08
N PHE A 272 -12.28 0.83 0.73
CA PHE A 272 -11.47 -0.06 1.56
C PHE A 272 -10.84 -1.14 0.70
N TRP A 273 -9.54 -1.05 0.50
CA TRP A 273 -8.77 -2.01 -0.29
C TRP A 273 -8.31 -3.18 0.57
N GLY A 274 -9.24 -4.01 1.03
CA GLY A 274 -8.95 -4.99 2.08
C GLY A 274 -8.58 -4.33 3.41
N GLU A 275 -8.04 -5.06 4.38
CA GLU A 275 -7.67 -6.49 4.31
C GLU A 275 -8.55 -7.40 5.18
N ILE A 276 -8.39 -8.71 4.99
CA ILE A 276 -8.80 -9.74 5.96
C ILE A 276 -7.64 -10.06 6.88
N ASP A 277 -7.91 -10.16 8.19
CA ASP A 277 -6.90 -10.29 9.26
C ASP A 277 -5.89 -11.42 9.00
N ARG A 278 -4.67 -11.00 8.64
CA ARG A 278 -3.53 -11.89 8.40
C ARG A 278 -2.86 -12.38 9.70
N GLN A 279 -3.04 -11.68 10.82
CA GLN A 279 -2.37 -12.00 12.10
C GLN A 279 -3.05 -13.18 12.80
N HIS A 280 -4.39 -13.25 12.78
CA HIS A 280 -5.13 -14.32 13.47
C HIS A 280 -6.03 -15.14 12.55
N LEU A 281 -6.91 -14.51 11.77
CA LEU A 281 -7.91 -15.25 10.99
C LEU A 281 -7.29 -16.11 9.89
N LEU A 282 -6.41 -15.54 9.05
CA LEU A 282 -5.81 -16.32 7.95
C LEU A 282 -4.91 -17.44 8.45
N ALA A 283 -4.20 -17.23 9.55
CA ALA A 283 -3.26 -18.21 10.11
C ALA A 283 -3.96 -19.29 10.94
N ASN A 284 -4.92 -18.92 11.79
CA ASN A 284 -5.45 -19.81 12.83
C ASN A 284 -6.94 -20.08 12.72
N GLY A 285 -7.71 -19.19 12.10
CA GLY A 285 -9.15 -19.33 11.96
C GLY A 285 -9.58 -20.56 11.15
N SER A 286 -10.82 -20.98 11.37
CA SER A 286 -11.55 -21.90 10.51
C SER A 286 -12.07 -21.16 9.26
N THR A 287 -12.39 -21.91 8.21
CA THR A 287 -12.98 -21.33 6.99
C THR A 287 -14.33 -20.66 7.28
N SER A 288 -15.10 -21.13 8.27
CA SER A 288 -16.34 -20.46 8.71
C SER A 288 -16.05 -19.08 9.30
N GLU A 289 -15.09 -18.98 10.23
CA GLU A 289 -14.73 -17.69 10.85
C GLU A 289 -14.19 -16.70 9.81
N VAL A 290 -13.42 -17.18 8.83
CA VAL A 290 -12.94 -16.35 7.71
C VAL A 290 -14.10 -15.86 6.84
N ALA A 291 -15.08 -16.73 6.54
CA ALA A 291 -16.27 -16.32 5.79
C ALA A 291 -17.10 -15.28 6.56
N ASP A 292 -17.30 -15.50 7.86
CA ASP A 292 -18.01 -14.55 8.74
C ASP A 292 -17.30 -13.19 8.79
N ALA A 293 -15.97 -13.20 8.81
CA ALA A 293 -15.16 -11.99 8.76
C ALA A 293 -15.30 -11.21 7.44
N VAL A 294 -15.33 -11.92 6.30
CA VAL A 294 -15.62 -11.29 5.00
C VAL A 294 -17.01 -10.66 4.99
N TRP A 295 -18.04 -11.37 5.48
CA TRP A 295 -19.39 -10.81 5.59
C TRP A 295 -19.46 -9.62 6.54
N LYS A 296 -18.71 -9.65 7.66
CA LYS A 296 -18.63 -8.51 8.58
C LYS A 296 -18.07 -7.27 7.88
N VAL A 297 -16.99 -7.42 7.10
CA VAL A 297 -16.41 -6.33 6.31
C VAL A 297 -17.40 -5.85 5.25
N ALA A 298 -17.99 -6.75 4.46
CA ALA A 298 -18.95 -6.39 3.42
C ALA A 298 -20.15 -5.62 3.99
N ASN A 299 -20.79 -6.13 5.05
CA ASN A 299 -21.94 -5.48 5.69
C ASN A 299 -21.59 -4.12 6.30
N SER A 300 -20.35 -3.95 6.77
CA SER A 300 -19.91 -2.71 7.41
C SER A 300 -19.51 -1.63 6.39
N LEU A 301 -18.84 -2.02 5.30
CA LEU A 301 -18.08 -1.08 4.46
C LEU A 301 -18.50 -1.04 2.98
N TYR A 302 -19.23 -2.04 2.48
CA TYR A 302 -19.70 -2.02 1.09
C TYR A 302 -20.90 -1.09 0.93
N GLN A 303 -20.86 -0.20 -0.05
CA GLN A 303 -22.00 0.64 -0.45
C GLN A 303 -21.92 0.93 -1.95
N ASN A 304 -22.59 0.12 -2.76
CA ASN A 304 -22.54 0.21 -4.23
C ASN A 304 -21.09 0.23 -4.77
N GLY A 305 -20.15 -0.45 -4.12
CA GLY A 305 -18.72 -0.25 -4.32
C GLY A 305 -18.05 -0.04 -2.97
N GLY A 306 -16.91 0.67 -2.95
CA GLY A 306 -16.23 1.02 -1.72
C GLY A 306 -15.46 -0.12 -1.04
N CYS A 307 -15.38 -1.30 -1.63
CA CYS A 307 -14.56 -2.41 -1.14
C CYS A 307 -13.83 -3.08 -2.31
N ILE A 308 -12.56 -3.41 -2.10
CA ILE A 308 -11.80 -4.34 -2.96
C ILE A 308 -11.49 -5.56 -2.10
N ALA A 309 -11.83 -6.75 -2.61
CA ALA A 309 -11.53 -8.01 -1.98
C ALA A 309 -10.01 -8.27 -2.02
N GLN A 310 -9.35 -8.08 -0.90
CA GLN A 310 -7.91 -8.25 -0.76
C GLN A 310 -7.58 -8.97 0.55
N CYS A 311 -6.57 -9.83 0.48
CA CYS A 311 -5.86 -10.37 1.64
C CYS A 311 -4.42 -10.69 1.26
N GLU A 312 -3.52 -10.69 2.24
CA GLU A 312 -2.15 -11.13 2.08
C GLU A 312 -2.04 -12.66 2.18
N PHE A 313 -1.30 -13.28 1.26
CA PHE A 313 -0.87 -14.67 1.37
C PHE A 313 0.62 -14.70 1.71
N GLY A 314 0.90 -14.60 3.01
CA GLY A 314 2.24 -14.61 3.59
C GLY A 314 2.52 -15.83 4.48
N PRO A 315 3.70 -15.88 5.12
CA PRO A 315 4.05 -16.93 6.07
C PRO A 315 2.98 -17.14 7.14
N GLY A 316 2.63 -18.41 7.38
CA GLY A 316 1.65 -18.81 8.40
C GLY A 316 0.18 -18.81 7.93
N ALA A 317 -0.16 -18.13 6.84
CA ALA A 317 -1.51 -18.17 6.29
C ALA A 317 -1.87 -19.58 5.77
N LYS A 318 -3.06 -20.06 6.13
CA LYS A 318 -3.58 -21.34 5.64
C LYS A 318 -4.15 -21.18 4.22
N PRO A 319 -3.73 -21.99 3.23
CA PRO A 319 -4.19 -21.82 1.85
C PRO A 319 -5.73 -21.90 1.69
N GLU A 320 -6.39 -22.78 2.45
CA GLU A 320 -7.85 -22.91 2.47
C GLU A 320 -8.56 -21.66 3.00
N ASN A 321 -7.93 -20.92 3.92
CA ASN A 321 -8.47 -19.67 4.44
C ASN A 321 -8.37 -18.57 3.39
N VAL A 322 -7.23 -18.46 2.70
CA VAL A 322 -7.05 -17.51 1.59
C VAL A 322 -8.04 -17.78 0.46
N GLU A 323 -8.24 -19.05 0.07
CA GLU A 323 -9.26 -19.42 -0.92
C GLU A 323 -10.68 -19.05 -0.44
N THR A 324 -10.97 -19.24 0.85
CA THR A 324 -12.26 -18.92 1.45
C THR A 324 -12.56 -17.41 1.42
N VAL A 325 -11.55 -16.55 1.57
CA VAL A 325 -11.73 -15.09 1.43
C VAL A 325 -12.33 -14.75 0.07
N PHE A 326 -11.67 -15.17 -1.02
CA PHE A 326 -12.12 -14.84 -2.37
C PHE A 326 -13.42 -15.55 -2.76
N LYS A 327 -13.60 -16.80 -2.31
CA LYS A 327 -14.86 -17.54 -2.48
C LYS A 327 -16.05 -16.82 -1.83
N THR A 328 -15.85 -16.29 -0.62
CA THR A 328 -16.91 -15.60 0.12
C THR A 328 -17.20 -14.24 -0.51
N TRP A 329 -16.18 -13.46 -0.87
CA TRP A 329 -16.36 -12.20 -1.61
C TRP A 329 -17.08 -12.41 -2.94
N ASN A 330 -16.86 -13.52 -3.63
CA ASN A 330 -17.59 -13.87 -4.85
C ASN A 330 -19.10 -14.12 -4.61
N SER A 331 -19.48 -14.46 -3.38
CA SER A 331 -20.87 -14.68 -2.96
C SER A 331 -21.53 -13.42 -2.38
N VAL A 332 -20.79 -12.32 -2.17
CA VAL A 332 -21.37 -11.04 -1.76
C VAL A 332 -22.22 -10.53 -2.93
N VAL A 333 -23.50 -10.89 -2.90
CA VAL A 333 -24.46 -10.56 -3.95
C VAL A 333 -24.66 -9.05 -3.92
N ILE A 334 -24.42 -8.42 -5.05
CA ILE A 334 -24.85 -7.05 -5.32
C ILE A 334 -26.35 -7.14 -5.55
N GLU A 335 -27.13 -7.23 -4.47
CA GLU A 335 -28.57 -7.22 -4.63
C GLU A 335 -28.97 -5.84 -5.17
N GLY A 336 -29.43 -5.90 -6.42
CA GLY A 336 -30.26 -4.89 -7.03
C GLY A 336 -31.45 -4.60 -6.12
N ASN A 337 -31.35 -3.61 -5.23
CA ASN A 337 -32.56 -2.92 -4.76
C ASN A 337 -33.22 -2.33 -6.01
N ASN A 338 -34.18 -3.09 -6.54
CA ASN A 338 -35.15 -2.69 -7.55
C ASN A 338 -35.97 -1.50 -7.06
#